data_AF-A0A380EFP8-F1
#
_entry.id   AF-A0A380EFP8-F1
#
_cell.length_a   1.000
_cell.length_b   1.000
_cell.length_c   1.000
_cell.angle_alpha   90.00
_cell.angle_beta   90.00
_cell.angle_gamma   90.00
#
_symmetry.space_group_name_H-M   'P 1'
#
loop_
_entity.id
_entity.type
_entity.pdbx_description
1 polymer ?
#
loop_
_entity_poly.entity_id
_entity_poly.type
_entity_poly.pdbx_seq_one_letter_code
_entity_poly.pdbx_strand_id
1 'polypeptide(L)'
;MMHLVERFSLLTIIIFGEVLVGLASSSFSIDHFSYIYIFQFMILISLFGVYWIITENYINHKLTSIGFRLSYTHLLINIALGVINAAIVFSNNNKLNDLFEINMMYISVLIFYIGLWLITPYFHNELTNAKYISYSLGILVMSYIVSLLFKGHDHVMIISVSVATFCIMLIYFKNQRLRNKHE
;
A
#
# COMPACT_ATOMS: atom_id res chain seq x y z
N MET A 1 -16.42 -12.43 -17.83
CA MET A 1 -15.06 -12.22 -17.28
C MET A 1 -14.83 -10.80 -16.77
N MET A 2 -15.32 -9.75 -17.43
CA MET A 2 -15.24 -8.34 -16.96
C MET A 2 -15.82 -8.14 -15.55
N HIS A 3 -16.94 -8.79 -15.24
CA HIS A 3 -17.58 -8.74 -13.92
C HIS A 3 -16.71 -9.32 -12.77
N LEU A 4 -15.81 -10.28 -13.05
CA LEU A 4 -15.01 -10.91 -11.99
C LEU A 4 -13.98 -9.92 -11.45
N VAL A 5 -13.29 -9.21 -12.34
CA VAL A 5 -12.31 -8.17 -11.98
C VAL A 5 -12.95 -7.06 -11.15
N GLU A 6 -14.12 -6.57 -11.57
CA GLU A 6 -14.87 -5.56 -10.81
C GLU A 6 -15.23 -6.04 -9.40
N ARG A 7 -15.66 -7.29 -9.24
CA ARG A 7 -15.94 -7.88 -7.92
C ARG A 7 -14.70 -7.98 -7.05
N PHE A 8 -13.55 -8.34 -7.63
CA PHE A 8 -12.29 -8.42 -6.89
C PHE A 8 -11.78 -7.03 -6.48
N SER A 9 -11.93 -6.02 -7.33
CA SER A 9 -11.65 -4.63 -6.98
C SER A 9 -12.54 -4.13 -5.83
N LEU A 10 -13.85 -4.41 -5.92
CA LEU A 10 -14.81 -4.07 -4.87
C LEU A 10 -14.48 -4.78 -3.55
N LEU A 11 -14.04 -6.04 -3.59
CA LEU A 11 -13.58 -6.77 -2.41
C LEU A 11 -12.30 -6.15 -1.82
N THR A 12 -11.34 -5.72 -2.65
CA THR A 12 -10.16 -4.98 -2.17
C THR A 12 -10.55 -3.69 -1.44
N ILE A 13 -11.52 -2.93 -1.97
CA ILE A 13 -12.05 -1.73 -1.33
C ILE A 13 -12.70 -2.05 0.02
N ILE A 14 -13.48 -3.14 0.10
CA ILE A 14 -14.09 -3.58 1.37
C ILE A 14 -13.01 -3.92 2.40
N ILE A 15 -11.96 -4.64 2.01
CA ILE A 15 -10.85 -4.98 2.91
C ILE A 15 -10.14 -3.72 3.40
N PHE A 16 -9.89 -2.73 2.53
CA PHE A 16 -9.38 -1.44 2.98
C PHE A 16 -10.28 -0.77 4.02
N GLY A 17 -11.60 -0.81 3.79
CA GLY A 17 -12.59 -0.32 4.75
C GLY A 17 -12.55 -1.07 6.08
N GLU A 18 -12.39 -2.40 6.06
CA GLU A 18 -12.26 -3.24 7.25
C GLU A 18 -11.00 -2.90 8.04
N VAL A 19 -9.86 -2.77 7.37
CA VAL A 19 -8.59 -2.37 8.02
C VAL A 19 -8.70 -0.97 8.61
N LEU A 20 -9.40 -0.04 7.94
CA LEU A 20 -9.65 1.30 8.45
C LEU A 20 -10.54 1.29 9.70
N VAL A 21 -11.63 0.51 9.69
CA VAL A 21 -12.52 0.36 10.86
C VAL A 21 -11.81 -0.35 12.01
N GLY A 22 -10.99 -1.37 11.73
CA GLY A 22 -10.17 -2.05 12.73
C GLY A 22 -9.15 -1.12 13.38
N LEU A 23 -8.48 -0.29 12.57
CA LEU A 23 -7.61 0.77 13.07
C LEU A 23 -8.42 1.77 13.91
N ALA A 24 -9.56 2.24 13.42
CA ALA A 24 -10.36 3.22 14.13
C ALA A 24 -10.87 2.69 15.48
N SER A 25 -11.31 1.43 15.53
CA SER A 25 -11.84 0.80 16.75
C SER A 25 -10.76 0.52 17.79
N SER A 26 -9.53 0.25 17.37
CA SER A 26 -8.38 0.04 18.27
C SER A 26 -7.70 1.33 18.71
N SER A 27 -7.84 2.40 17.93
CA SER A 27 -7.08 3.66 18.11
C SER A 27 -7.90 4.82 18.69
N PHE A 28 -9.20 4.89 18.39
CA PHE A 28 -10.09 5.95 18.90
C PHE A 28 -10.86 5.47 20.13
N SER A 29 -10.12 5.17 21.20
CA SER A 29 -10.71 5.22 22.53
C SER A 29 -10.63 6.67 23.02
N ILE A 30 -11.75 7.23 23.50
CA ILE A 30 -11.92 8.65 23.87
C ILE A 30 -10.85 9.13 24.87
N ASP A 31 -10.26 8.21 25.64
CA ASP A 31 -9.34 8.51 26.73
C ASP A 31 -7.84 8.49 26.38
N HIS A 32 -7.43 7.91 25.23
CA HIS A 32 -6.00 7.69 24.90
C HIS A 32 -5.65 7.95 23.43
N PHE A 33 -5.84 9.19 22.97
CA PHE A 33 -5.42 9.58 21.62
C PHE A 33 -3.90 9.71 21.53
N SER A 34 -3.24 8.80 20.80
CA SER A 34 -1.81 8.87 20.47
C SER A 34 -1.59 9.42 19.05
N TYR A 35 -0.56 10.26 18.89
CA TYR A 35 -0.20 10.84 17.59
C TYR A 35 0.25 9.80 16.56
N ILE A 36 0.68 8.61 17.00
CA ILE A 36 1.09 7.50 16.12
C ILE A 36 -0.05 7.00 15.24
N TYR A 37 -1.29 7.05 15.73
CA TYR A 37 -2.45 6.58 14.97
C TYR A 37 -2.72 7.42 13.71
N ILE A 38 -2.37 8.71 13.74
CA ILE A 38 -2.44 9.58 12.55
C ILE A 38 -1.50 9.06 11.46
N PHE A 39 -0.30 8.62 11.83
CA PHE A 39 0.67 8.06 10.88
C PHE A 39 0.23 6.70 10.35
N GLN A 40 -0.34 5.84 11.20
CA GLN A 40 -0.93 4.56 10.75
C GLN A 40 -2.08 4.79 9.76
N PHE A 41 -2.95 5.76 10.04
CA PHE A 41 -4.03 6.14 9.12
C PHE A 41 -3.50 6.71 7.79
N MET A 42 -2.44 7.52 7.85
CA MET A 42 -1.78 8.06 6.67
C MET A 42 -1.15 6.96 5.79
N ILE A 43 -0.62 5.87 6.37
CA ILE A 43 -0.18 4.69 5.61
C ILE A 43 -1.34 4.10 4.81
N LEU A 44 -2.48 3.82 5.47
CA LEU A 44 -3.64 3.21 4.83
C LEU A 44 -4.20 4.06 3.69
N ILE A 45 -4.38 5.36 3.92
CA ILE A 45 -4.84 6.29 2.86
C ILE A 45 -3.84 6.35 1.71
N SER A 46 -2.54 6.38 1.99
CA SER A 46 -1.52 6.45 0.94
C SER A 46 -1.53 5.18 0.07
N LEU A 47 -1.62 4.01 0.70
CA LEU A 47 -1.72 2.73 -0.02
C LEU A 47 -3.00 2.65 -0.84
N PHE A 48 -4.14 3.04 -0.25
CA PHE A 48 -5.42 3.09 -0.96
C PHE A 48 -5.37 4.07 -2.15
N GLY A 49 -4.79 5.25 -1.97
CA GLY A 49 -4.64 6.25 -3.02
C GLY A 49 -3.81 5.75 -4.20
N VAL A 50 -2.67 5.11 -3.93
CA VAL A 50 -1.85 4.50 -5.00
C VAL A 50 -2.63 3.39 -5.71
N TYR A 51 -3.31 2.52 -4.97
CA TYR A 51 -4.15 1.47 -5.54
C TYR A 51 -5.27 2.04 -6.42
N TRP A 52 -5.96 3.08 -5.98
CA TRP A 52 -7.00 3.77 -6.73
C TRP A 52 -6.46 4.37 -8.02
N ILE A 53 -5.35 5.13 -7.94
CA ILE A 53 -4.69 5.73 -9.11
C ILE A 53 -4.31 4.66 -10.13
N ILE A 54 -3.83 3.49 -9.70
CA ILE A 54 -3.43 2.40 -10.60
C ILE A 54 -4.65 1.66 -11.16
N THR A 55 -5.70 1.46 -10.37
CA THR A 55 -6.87 0.69 -10.81
C THR A 55 -7.74 1.52 -11.78
N GLU A 56 -8.01 2.79 -11.47
CA GLU A 56 -8.88 3.65 -12.27
C GLU A 56 -8.26 4.02 -13.64
N ASN A 57 -6.95 4.30 -13.67
CA ASN A 57 -6.31 4.86 -14.86
C ASN A 57 -5.72 3.83 -15.83
N TYR A 58 -5.54 2.58 -15.40
CA TYR A 58 -4.78 1.60 -16.17
C TYR A 58 -5.60 0.41 -16.63
N ILE A 59 -6.85 0.23 -16.19
CA ILE A 59 -7.67 -0.88 -16.68
C ILE A 59 -8.22 -0.50 -18.06
N ASN A 60 -7.53 -0.91 -19.14
CA ASN A 60 -8.10 -0.85 -20.48
C ASN A 60 -9.06 -2.05 -20.64
N HIS A 61 -10.36 -1.80 -20.55
CA HIS A 61 -11.41 -2.82 -20.53
C HIS A 61 -11.52 -3.72 -21.80
N LYS A 62 -10.67 -3.51 -22.81
CA LYS A 62 -10.77 -4.15 -24.13
C LYS A 62 -10.15 -5.55 -24.27
N LEU A 63 -9.37 -6.05 -23.31
CA LEU A 63 -8.59 -7.28 -23.46
C LEU A 63 -9.12 -8.42 -22.56
N THR A 64 -9.76 -9.41 -23.19
CA THR A 64 -10.54 -10.48 -22.54
C THR A 64 -9.70 -11.56 -21.84
N SER A 65 -8.43 -11.75 -22.19
CA SER A 65 -7.54 -12.75 -21.57
C SER A 65 -6.81 -12.27 -20.31
N ILE A 66 -6.96 -10.98 -19.94
CA ILE A 66 -6.28 -10.35 -18.79
C ILE A 66 -7.04 -10.59 -17.47
N GLY A 67 -8.34 -10.90 -17.53
CA GLY A 67 -9.21 -10.92 -16.35
C GLY A 67 -8.81 -11.93 -15.27
N PHE A 68 -8.25 -13.09 -15.66
CA PHE A 68 -7.81 -14.09 -14.69
C PHE A 68 -6.57 -13.62 -13.94
N ARG A 69 -5.54 -13.11 -14.64
CA ARG A 69 -4.31 -12.65 -13.98
C ARG A 69 -4.56 -11.41 -13.11
N LEU A 70 -5.42 -10.50 -13.57
CA LEU A 70 -5.81 -9.31 -12.81
C LEU A 70 -6.53 -9.68 -11.49
N SER A 71 -7.39 -10.71 -11.53
CA SER A 71 -8.01 -11.28 -10.32
C SER A 71 -6.99 -11.86 -9.33
N TYR A 72 -5.97 -12.59 -9.80
CA TYR A 72 -4.89 -13.09 -8.93
C TYR A 72 -4.08 -11.95 -8.29
N THR A 73 -3.86 -10.86 -9.03
CA THR A 73 -3.11 -9.73 -8.50
C THR A 73 -3.91 -8.96 -7.43
N HIS A 74 -5.23 -8.81 -7.59
CA HIS A 74 -6.09 -8.30 -6.51
C HIS A 74 -6.07 -9.19 -5.28
N LEU A 75 -6.08 -10.53 -5.45
CA LEU A 75 -5.96 -11.46 -4.33
C LEU A 75 -4.62 -11.27 -3.57
N LEU A 76 -3.52 -11.07 -4.31
CA LEU A 76 -2.21 -10.81 -3.71
C LEU A 76 -2.20 -9.49 -2.90
N ILE A 77 -2.84 -8.44 -3.43
CA ILE A 77 -3.01 -7.16 -2.72
C ILE A 77 -3.84 -7.35 -1.44
N ASN A 78 -4.91 -8.13 -1.50
CA ASN A 78 -5.76 -8.41 -0.34
C ASN A 78 -5.01 -9.15 0.77
N ILE A 79 -4.18 -10.13 0.40
CA ILE A 79 -3.30 -10.82 1.34
C ILE A 79 -2.32 -9.83 1.96
N ALA A 80 -1.70 -8.97 1.16
CA ALA A 80 -0.77 -7.95 1.67
C ALA A 80 -1.44 -7.02 2.69
N LEU A 81 -2.66 -6.56 2.42
CA LEU A 81 -3.44 -5.73 3.34
C LEU A 81 -3.77 -6.44 4.64
N GLY A 82 -4.13 -7.73 4.57
CA GLY A 82 -4.35 -8.54 5.77
C GLY A 82 -3.09 -8.64 6.65
N VAL A 83 -1.91 -8.81 6.03
CA VAL A 83 -0.63 -8.85 6.76
C VAL A 83 -0.26 -7.46 7.32
N ILE A 84 -0.52 -6.37 6.59
CA ILE A 84 -0.33 -4.99 7.09
C ILE A 84 -1.20 -4.76 8.33
N ASN A 85 -2.48 -5.14 8.28
CA ASN A 85 -3.37 -5.01 9.42
C ASN A 85 -2.88 -5.80 10.63
N ALA A 86 -2.47 -7.06 10.42
CA ALA A 86 -1.88 -7.87 11.47
C ALA A 86 -0.62 -7.19 12.05
N ALA A 87 0.26 -6.66 11.21
CA ALA A 87 1.47 -5.95 11.65
C ALA A 87 1.15 -4.72 12.51
N ILE A 88 0.15 -3.92 12.11
CA ILE A 88 -0.31 -2.76 12.89
C ILE A 88 -0.89 -3.18 14.25
N VAL A 89 -1.74 -4.22 14.27
CA VAL A 89 -2.32 -4.74 15.52
C VAL A 89 -1.24 -5.29 16.44
N PHE A 90 -0.23 -5.98 15.91
CA PHE A 90 0.90 -6.45 16.70
C PHE A 90 1.74 -5.31 17.28
N SER A 91 2.02 -4.28 16.47
CA SER A 91 2.71 -3.06 16.88
C SER A 91 2.03 -2.38 18.06
N ASN A 92 0.69 -2.27 18.02
CA ASN A 92 -0.06 -1.63 19.08
C ASN A 92 -0.10 -2.44 20.40
N ASN A 93 0.21 -3.74 20.35
CA ASN A 93 0.12 -4.65 21.50
C ASN A 93 1.46 -4.87 22.23
N ASN A 94 2.59 -4.30 21.78
CA ASN A 94 3.93 -4.39 22.41
C ASN A 94 4.34 -5.81 22.85
N LYS A 95 4.01 -6.84 22.07
CA LYS A 95 4.18 -8.26 22.48
C LYS A 95 5.26 -9.02 21.72
N LEU A 96 5.94 -8.40 20.76
CA LEU A 96 6.87 -9.09 19.86
C LEU A 96 8.26 -8.45 19.86
N ASN A 97 9.24 -9.17 19.32
CA ASN A 97 10.59 -8.66 19.08
C ASN A 97 10.53 -7.58 17.99
N ASP A 98 11.08 -6.39 18.27
CA ASP A 98 11.10 -5.23 17.38
C ASP A 98 11.59 -5.58 15.97
N LEU A 99 12.57 -6.49 15.85
CA LEU A 99 13.10 -6.92 14.56
C LEU A 99 12.05 -7.67 13.73
N PHE A 100 11.23 -8.50 14.38
CA PHE A 100 10.18 -9.26 13.71
C PHE A 100 9.08 -8.33 13.20
N GLU A 101 8.69 -7.35 14.01
CA GLU A 101 7.69 -6.34 13.66
C GLU A 101 8.12 -5.51 12.44
N ILE A 102 9.35 -5.00 12.45
CA ILE A 102 9.92 -4.24 11.33
C ILE A 102 9.89 -5.09 10.05
N ASN A 103 10.37 -6.33 10.11
CA ASN A 103 10.37 -7.19 8.93
C ASN A 103 8.94 -7.47 8.42
N MET A 104 8.00 -7.76 9.31
CA MET A 104 6.61 -8.05 8.94
C MET A 104 5.95 -6.83 8.26
N MET A 105 6.14 -5.63 8.81
CA MET A 105 5.63 -4.39 8.22
C MET A 105 6.21 -4.13 6.83
N TYR A 106 7.54 -4.17 6.68
CA TYR A 106 8.17 -3.87 5.38
C TYR A 106 7.91 -4.94 4.32
N ILE A 107 7.89 -6.23 4.69
CA ILE A 107 7.56 -7.31 3.76
C ILE A 107 6.13 -7.16 3.25
N SER A 108 5.18 -6.84 4.12
CA SER A 108 3.78 -6.70 3.73
C SER A 108 3.55 -5.51 2.79
N VAL A 109 4.17 -4.35 3.08
CA VAL A 109 4.16 -3.19 2.17
C VAL A 109 4.84 -3.52 0.84
N LEU A 110 5.94 -4.26 0.86
CA LEU A 110 6.64 -4.68 -0.36
C LEU A 110 5.79 -5.62 -1.22
N ILE A 111 5.12 -6.61 -0.62
CA ILE A 111 4.18 -7.50 -1.33
C ILE A 111 3.03 -6.69 -1.94
N PHE A 112 2.51 -5.68 -1.23
CA PHE A 112 1.49 -4.79 -1.75
C PHE A 112 1.97 -4.06 -3.03
N TYR A 113 3.17 -3.46 -3.00
CA TYR A 113 3.72 -2.78 -4.17
C TYR A 113 4.09 -3.73 -5.31
N ILE A 114 4.58 -4.95 -5.02
CA ILE A 114 4.77 -5.99 -6.05
C ILE A 114 3.43 -6.32 -6.71
N GLY A 115 2.35 -6.45 -5.93
CA GLY A 115 1.00 -6.63 -6.44
C GLY A 115 0.63 -5.53 -7.41
N LEU A 116 0.79 -4.26 -7.02
CA LEU A 116 0.53 -3.12 -7.89
C LEU A 116 1.39 -3.12 -9.17
N TRP A 117 2.69 -3.44 -9.07
CA TRP A 117 3.58 -3.48 -10.22
C TRP A 117 3.23 -4.61 -11.18
N LEU A 118 2.70 -5.75 -10.72
CA LEU A 118 2.24 -6.81 -11.61
C LEU A 118 1.01 -6.41 -12.45
N ILE A 119 0.26 -5.39 -12.02
CA ILE A 119 -0.85 -4.79 -12.78
C ILE A 119 -0.33 -3.83 -13.87
N THR A 120 0.80 -3.15 -13.60
CA THR A 120 1.31 -2.00 -14.37
C THR A 120 1.77 -2.29 -15.81
N PRO A 121 2.51 -3.38 -16.13
CA PRO A 121 3.12 -3.57 -17.46
C PRO A 121 2.14 -3.98 -18.56
N TYR A 122 0.84 -4.13 -18.27
CA TYR A 122 -0.09 -4.75 -19.20
C TYR A 122 -0.97 -3.80 -20.01
N PHE A 123 -0.81 -2.48 -19.86
CA PHE A 123 -1.79 -1.56 -20.45
C PHE A 123 -1.30 -0.42 -21.33
N HIS A 124 -0.06 0.08 -21.28
CA HIS A 124 0.54 0.86 -22.38
C HIS A 124 2.07 0.89 -22.18
N ASN A 125 2.80 0.73 -23.29
CA ASN A 125 4.26 0.59 -23.37
C ASN A 125 5.05 1.79 -22.79
N GLU A 126 4.36 2.88 -22.44
CA GLU A 126 4.94 4.13 -21.92
C GLU A 126 4.93 4.23 -20.38
N LEU A 127 4.22 3.34 -19.68
CA LEU A 127 4.33 3.24 -18.21
C LEU A 127 5.44 2.32 -17.72
N THR A 128 6.19 1.74 -18.64
CA THR A 128 7.47 1.06 -18.42
C THR A 128 8.59 2.03 -18.11
N ASN A 129 8.32 3.18 -17.48
CA ASN A 129 9.37 3.93 -16.84
C ASN A 129 9.76 3.17 -15.56
N ALA A 130 10.59 2.14 -15.74
CA ALA A 130 11.28 1.40 -14.69
C ALA A 130 11.91 2.34 -13.64
N LYS A 131 12.18 3.59 -14.03
CA LYS A 131 12.53 4.72 -13.17
C LYS A 131 11.56 4.92 -11.99
N TYR A 132 10.23 4.92 -12.18
CA TYR A 132 9.29 5.15 -11.07
C TYR A 132 9.16 3.95 -10.12
N ILE A 133 9.22 2.74 -10.67
CA ILE A 133 9.30 1.50 -9.89
C ILE A 133 10.61 1.49 -9.07
N SER A 134 11.72 1.87 -9.70
CA SER A 134 13.04 1.98 -9.07
C SER A 134 13.09 3.08 -8.00
N TYR A 135 12.47 4.24 -8.24
CA TYR A 135 12.34 5.29 -7.21
C TYR A 135 11.50 4.82 -6.03
N SER A 136 10.39 4.13 -6.27
CA SER A 136 9.52 3.60 -5.21
C SER A 136 10.23 2.53 -4.38
N LEU A 137 10.96 1.62 -5.03
CA LEU A 137 11.85 0.65 -4.37
C LEU A 137 12.94 1.35 -3.56
N GLY A 138 13.59 2.37 -4.14
CA GLY A 138 14.64 3.13 -3.48
C GLY A 138 14.15 3.82 -2.21
N ILE A 139 12.97 4.44 -2.24
CA ILE A 139 12.35 5.09 -1.08
C ILE A 139 12.01 4.06 0.01
N LEU A 140 11.47 2.89 -0.36
CA LEU A 140 11.18 1.81 0.59
C LEU A 140 12.45 1.25 1.24
N VAL A 141 13.50 1.01 0.46
CA VAL A 141 14.79 0.52 0.99
C VAL A 141 15.42 1.56 1.91
N MET A 142 15.37 2.84 1.55
CA MET A 142 15.91 3.90 2.41
C MET A 142 15.14 4.01 3.72
N SER A 143 13.80 3.93 3.67
CA SER A 143 12.96 3.88 4.85
C SER A 143 13.27 2.66 5.73
N TYR A 144 13.49 1.49 5.13
CA TYR A 144 13.86 0.28 5.85
C TYR A 144 15.20 0.41 6.58
N ILE A 145 16.21 1.00 5.93
CA ILE A 145 17.51 1.27 6.56
C ILE A 145 17.35 2.21 7.76
N VAL A 146 16.56 3.28 7.63
CA VAL A 146 16.27 4.19 8.75
C VAL A 146 15.61 3.43 9.91
N SER A 147 14.61 2.60 9.64
CA SER A 147 13.95 1.79 10.69
C SER A 147 14.90 0.78 11.34
N LEU A 148 15.87 0.23 10.61
CA LEU A 148 16.88 -0.67 11.17
C LEU A 148 17.93 0.05 12.03
N LEU A 149 18.20 1.33 11.78
CA LEU A 149 19.15 2.12 12.58
C LEU A 149 18.55 2.53 13.93
N PHE A 150 17.23 2.72 14.00
CA PHE A 150 16.50 3.11 15.20
C PHE A 150 15.73 1.94 15.86
N LYS A 151 16.28 0.72 15.81
CA LYS A 151 15.72 -0.44 16.52
C LYS A 151 15.54 -0.12 18.00
N GLY A 152 14.36 -0.40 18.56
CA GLY A 152 13.98 -0.09 19.94
C GLY A 152 12.98 1.07 20.11
N HIS A 153 12.60 1.76 19.03
CA HIS A 153 11.53 2.77 19.07
C HIS A 153 10.45 2.45 18.02
N ASP A 154 9.38 1.75 18.42
CA ASP A 154 8.29 1.31 17.53
C ASP A 154 7.62 2.47 16.77
N HIS A 155 7.59 3.65 17.40
CA HIS A 155 7.07 4.87 16.79
C HIS A 155 7.87 5.33 15.56
N VAL A 156 9.19 5.12 15.54
CA VAL A 156 10.05 5.54 14.43
C VAL A 156 9.77 4.72 13.17
N MET A 157 9.48 3.43 13.33
CA MET A 157 9.09 2.54 12.22
C MET A 157 7.80 3.02 11.56
N ILE A 158 6.75 3.31 12.34
CA ILE A 158 5.46 3.73 11.79
C ILE A 158 5.60 5.06 11.05
N ILE A 159 6.33 6.02 11.62
CA ILE A 159 6.56 7.33 10.99
C ILE A 159 7.34 7.17 9.68
N SER A 160 8.40 6.37 9.66
CA SER A 160 9.24 6.19 8.47
C SER A 160 8.49 5.49 7.32
N VAL A 161 7.64 4.50 7.62
CA VAL A 161 6.78 3.82 6.63
C VAL A 161 5.69 4.77 6.13
N SER A 162 5.10 5.57 7.01
CA SER A 162 4.09 6.56 6.66
C SER A 162 4.62 7.63 5.71
N VAL A 163 5.79 8.19 6.01
CA VAL A 163 6.44 9.16 5.12
C VAL A 163 6.80 8.53 3.78
N ALA A 164 7.36 7.31 3.78
CA ALA A 164 7.72 6.61 2.55
C ALA A 164 6.51 6.34 1.65
N THR A 165 5.43 5.79 2.19
CA THR A 165 4.21 5.47 1.44
C THR A 165 3.53 6.75 0.91
N PHE A 166 3.52 7.83 1.69
CA PHE A 166 3.01 9.13 1.27
C PHE A 166 3.85 9.75 0.14
N CYS A 167 5.17 9.72 0.24
CA CYS A 167 6.07 10.18 -0.83
C CYS A 167 5.84 9.41 -2.14
N ILE A 168 5.68 8.08 -2.04
CA ILE A 168 5.36 7.25 -3.21
C ILE A 168 4.01 7.67 -3.81
N MET A 169 2.98 7.84 -2.98
CA MET A 169 1.68 8.33 -3.45
C MET A 169 1.79 9.66 -4.21
N LEU A 170 2.56 10.62 -3.69
CA LEU A 170 2.77 11.92 -4.37
C LEU A 170 3.47 11.78 -5.72
N ILE A 171 4.45 10.88 -5.84
CA ILE A 171 5.13 10.60 -7.13
C ILE A 171 4.12 10.07 -8.15
N TYR A 172 3.30 9.09 -7.75
CA TYR A 172 2.26 8.52 -8.62
C TYR A 172 1.18 9.55 -8.99
N PHE A 173 0.74 10.38 -8.04
CA PHE A 173 -0.24 11.43 -8.28
C PHE A 173 0.28 12.53 -9.21
N LYS A 174 1.51 13.00 -9.01
CA LYS A 174 2.14 13.99 -9.89
C LYS A 174 2.29 13.45 -11.31
N ASN A 175 2.68 12.19 -11.46
CA ASN A 175 2.80 11.53 -12.76
C ASN A 175 1.43 11.48 -13.48
N GLN A 176 0.35 11.14 -12.77
CA GLN A 176 -1.00 11.16 -13.33
C GLN A 176 -1.40 12.58 -13.80
N ARG A 177 -1.15 13.60 -12.97
CA ARG A 177 -1.50 14.99 -13.32
C ARG A 177 -0.74 15.51 -14.55
N LEU A 178 0.51 15.07 -14.74
CA LEU A 178 1.28 15.42 -15.94
C LEU A 178 0.70 14.76 -17.20
N ARG A 179 0.22 13.50 -17.11
CA ARG A 179 -0.43 12.81 -18.23
C ARG A 179 -1.71 13.49 -18.68
N ASN A 180 -2.60 13.85 -17.75
CA ASN A 180 -3.87 14.53 -18.06
C ASN A 180 -3.70 15.96 -18.64
N LYS A 181 -2.48 16.52 -18.65
CA LYS A 181 -2.18 17.81 -19.31
C LYS A 181 -1.74 17.67 -20.76
N HIS A 182 -1.41 16.46 -21.20
CA HIS A 182 -0.93 16.17 -22.55
C HIS A 182 -1.96 15.43 -23.43
N GLU A 183 -3.12 15.12 -22.87
CA GLU A 183 -4.35 14.71 -23.58
C GLU A 183 -5.26 15.93 -23.78
#